data_AF-A0A1C2GT10-F1
#
_entry.id   AF-A0A1C2GT10-F1
#
_cell.length_a   1.000
_cell.length_b   1.000
_cell.length_c   1.000
_cell.angle_alpha   90.00
_cell.angle_beta   90.00
_cell.angle_gamma   90.00
#
_symmetry.space_group_name_H-M   'P 1'
#
loop_
_entity.id
_entity.type
_entity.pdbx_description
1 polymer ?
#
loop_
_entity_poly.entity_id
_entity_poly.type
_entity_poly.pdbx_seq_one_letter_code
_entity_poly.pdbx_strand_id
1 'polypeptide(L)'
;MKGVVSFGICFAFLFNIWNMQNKFFRRFGLTDAYTSALNGILLFVSLIYVYPLKFLTSLIGTEDQFNDHGHLVSKITSAQVPMLMIIYASGLGVIYLLFFLMYQNAHRHALILHLTPQELFETKTLGYGNLLAVGVCVLSITTALILPQATAGNAGFIFFLLGPAYSFWYAYRGKKSRLMFGH
;
A
#
# COMPACT_ATOMS: atom_id res chain seq x y z
N MET A 1 -11.69 -23.73 -9.17
CA MET A 1 -12.11 -22.69 -8.20
C MET A 1 -10.93 -21.90 -7.59
N LYS A 2 -9.69 -22.42 -7.55
CA LYS A 2 -8.54 -21.74 -6.93
C LYS A 2 -8.11 -20.42 -7.61
N GLY A 3 -8.08 -20.37 -8.94
CA GLY A 3 -7.80 -19.12 -9.67
C GLY A 3 -8.82 -17.99 -9.42
N VAL A 4 -10.06 -18.32 -9.03
CA VAL A 4 -11.08 -17.33 -8.65
C VAL A 4 -10.74 -16.68 -7.31
N VAL A 5 -10.13 -17.42 -6.37
CA VAL A 5 -9.70 -16.89 -5.07
C VAL A 5 -8.52 -15.93 -5.25
N SER A 6 -7.50 -16.32 -6.01
CA SER A 6 -6.34 -15.47 -6.31
C SER A 6 -6.74 -14.18 -7.05
N PHE A 7 -7.71 -14.28 -7.97
CA PHE A 7 -8.31 -13.13 -8.63
C PHE A 7 -9.10 -12.24 -7.64
N GLY A 8 -9.90 -12.84 -6.76
CA GLY A 8 -10.66 -12.12 -5.73
C GLY A 8 -9.77 -11.32 -4.78
N ILE A 9 -8.63 -11.86 -4.37
CA ILE A 9 -7.64 -11.14 -3.54
C ILE A 9 -7.06 -9.95 -4.32
N CYS A 10 -6.63 -10.16 -5.57
CA CYS A 10 -6.10 -9.08 -6.42
C CYS A 10 -7.14 -7.97 -6.62
N PHE A 11 -8.39 -8.33 -6.87
CA PHE A 11 -9.50 -7.39 -6.99
C PHE A 11 -9.72 -6.60 -5.69
N ALA A 12 -9.72 -7.27 -4.52
CA ALA A 12 -9.89 -6.60 -3.24
C ALA A 12 -8.82 -5.53 -2.98
N PHE A 13 -7.57 -5.79 -3.35
CA PHE A 13 -6.48 -4.80 -3.27
C PHE A 13 -6.70 -3.61 -4.22
N LEU A 14 -7.03 -3.86 -5.49
CA LEU A 14 -7.31 -2.79 -6.45
C LEU A 14 -8.53 -1.96 -6.02
N PHE A 15 -9.57 -2.63 -5.52
CA PHE A 15 -10.75 -1.99 -4.97
C PHE A 15 -10.42 -1.14 -3.74
N ASN A 16 -9.47 -1.58 -2.90
CA ASN A 16 -9.00 -0.79 -1.76
C ASN A 16 -8.31 0.51 -2.21
N ILE A 17 -7.42 0.44 -3.21
CA ILE A 17 -6.75 1.61 -3.80
C ILE A 17 -7.80 2.58 -4.37
N TRP A 18 -8.75 2.05 -5.15
CA TRP A 18 -9.86 2.86 -5.68
C TRP A 18 -10.70 3.49 -4.56
N ASN A 19 -11.00 2.75 -3.49
CA ASN A 19 -11.77 3.28 -2.36
C ASN A 19 -11.02 4.39 -1.63
N MET A 20 -9.70 4.29 -1.47
CA MET A 20 -8.86 5.35 -0.90
C MET A 20 -8.89 6.60 -1.78
N GLN A 21 -8.72 6.42 -3.09
CA GLN A 21 -8.82 7.48 -4.10
C GLN A 21 -10.21 8.15 -4.07
N ASN A 22 -11.28 7.37 -4.08
CA ASN A 22 -12.66 7.85 -4.04
C ASN A 22 -12.94 8.66 -2.76
N LYS A 23 -12.50 8.17 -1.59
CA LYS A 23 -12.61 8.90 -0.32
C LYS A 23 -11.85 10.22 -0.36
N PHE A 24 -10.65 10.24 -0.95
CA PHE A 24 -9.86 11.46 -1.09
C PHE A 24 -10.59 12.51 -1.95
N PHE A 25 -11.01 12.14 -3.16
CA PHE A 25 -11.66 13.09 -4.07
C PHE A 25 -13.02 13.56 -3.55
N ARG A 26 -13.79 12.68 -2.91
CA ARG A 26 -15.06 13.08 -2.27
C ARG A 26 -14.86 14.05 -1.09
N ARG A 27 -13.73 13.97 -0.39
CA ARG A 27 -13.44 14.81 0.77
C ARG A 27 -12.94 16.20 0.36
N PHE A 28 -12.04 16.27 -0.63
CA PHE A 28 -11.35 17.52 -0.94
C PHE A 28 -11.77 18.15 -2.26
N GLY A 29 -12.38 17.41 -3.20
CA GLY A 29 -12.82 17.96 -4.49
C GLY A 29 -11.73 18.66 -5.30
N LEU A 30 -10.44 18.36 -5.05
CA LEU A 30 -9.31 19.04 -5.66
C LEU A 30 -9.19 18.70 -7.15
N THR A 31 -9.10 19.73 -7.98
CA THR A 31 -8.98 19.65 -9.44
C THR A 31 -7.69 20.30 -9.98
N ASP A 32 -6.74 20.63 -9.10
CA ASP A 32 -5.49 21.24 -9.51
C ASP A 32 -4.63 20.29 -10.35
N ALA A 33 -3.74 20.86 -11.17
CA ALA A 33 -2.89 20.12 -12.09
C ALA A 33 -1.97 19.12 -11.35
N TYR A 34 -1.53 19.45 -10.14
CA TYR A 34 -0.66 18.57 -9.35
C TYR A 34 -1.43 17.35 -8.82
N THR A 35 -2.62 17.54 -8.24
CA THR A 35 -3.49 16.41 -7.84
C THR A 35 -3.86 15.55 -9.06
N SER A 36 -4.16 16.17 -10.20
CA SER A 36 -4.47 15.45 -11.45
C SER A 36 -3.28 14.63 -11.96
N ALA A 37 -2.05 15.17 -11.90
CA ALA A 37 -0.84 14.46 -12.26
C ALA A 37 -0.56 13.28 -11.32
N LEU A 38 -0.63 13.49 -10.00
CA LEU A 38 -0.48 12.41 -9.02
C LEU A 38 -1.51 11.30 -9.22
N ASN A 39 -2.75 11.68 -9.54
CA ASN A 39 -3.82 10.73 -9.86
C ASN A 39 -3.53 9.93 -11.13
N GLY A 40 -3.03 10.59 -12.18
CA GLY A 40 -2.59 9.92 -13.40
C GLY A 40 -1.46 8.92 -13.14
N ILE A 41 -0.46 9.30 -12.34
CA ILE A 41 0.62 8.41 -11.93
C ILE A 41 0.09 7.24 -11.08
N LEU A 42 -0.85 7.49 -10.17
CA LEU A 42 -1.47 6.44 -9.34
C LEU A 42 -2.17 5.38 -10.21
N LEU A 43 -2.92 5.81 -11.23
CA LEU A 43 -3.56 4.89 -12.18
C LEU A 43 -2.51 4.11 -12.98
N PHE A 44 -1.48 4.78 -13.49
CA PHE A 44 -0.40 4.14 -14.24
C PHE A 44 0.33 3.07 -13.41
N VAL A 45 0.72 3.41 -12.17
CA VAL A 45 1.36 2.47 -11.24
C VAL A 45 0.42 1.30 -10.92
N SER A 46 -0.85 1.58 -10.66
CA SER A 46 -1.84 0.54 -10.37
C SER A 46 -1.99 -0.45 -11.53
N LEU A 47 -1.97 0.03 -12.77
CA LEU A 47 -2.03 -0.81 -13.97
C LEU A 47 -0.81 -1.74 -14.11
N ILE A 48 0.39 -1.21 -13.90
CA ILE A 48 1.62 -2.03 -13.89
C ILE A 48 1.55 -3.07 -12.77
N TYR A 49 1.01 -2.67 -11.62
CA TYR A 49 0.98 -3.49 -10.41
C TYR A 49 -0.03 -4.65 -10.45
N VAL A 50 -0.98 -4.65 -11.39
CA VAL A 50 -1.94 -5.74 -11.57
C VAL A 50 -1.22 -7.08 -11.84
N TYR A 51 -0.22 -7.09 -12.71
CA TYR A 51 0.47 -8.32 -13.11
C TYR A 51 1.31 -8.93 -11.99
N PRO A 52 2.19 -8.17 -11.31
CA PRO A 52 2.86 -8.67 -10.12
C PRO A 52 1.82 -9.17 -9.12
N LEU A 53 0.78 -8.41 -8.82
CA LEU A 53 -0.15 -8.78 -7.76
C LEU A 53 -0.86 -10.11 -8.05
N LYS A 54 -1.28 -10.34 -9.31
CA LYS A 54 -1.83 -11.62 -9.75
C LYS A 54 -0.82 -12.77 -9.59
N PHE A 55 0.45 -12.53 -9.89
CA PHE A 55 1.50 -13.53 -9.71
C PHE A 55 1.67 -13.89 -8.22
N LEU A 56 1.68 -12.90 -7.32
CA LEU A 56 1.79 -13.14 -5.87
C LEU A 56 0.64 -13.99 -5.35
N THR A 57 -0.59 -13.65 -5.74
CA THR A 57 -1.79 -14.35 -5.26
C THR A 57 -1.89 -15.77 -5.82
N SER A 58 -1.28 -16.06 -6.98
CA SER A 58 -1.12 -17.43 -7.51
C SER A 58 -0.16 -18.25 -6.63
N LEU A 59 0.98 -17.69 -6.23
CA LEU A 59 1.96 -18.37 -5.37
C LEU A 59 1.38 -18.70 -3.98
N ILE A 60 0.75 -17.72 -3.32
CA ILE A 60 0.14 -17.92 -2.00
C ILE A 60 -1.07 -18.88 -2.08
N GLY A 61 -1.76 -18.89 -3.22
CA GLY A 61 -2.99 -19.67 -3.46
C GLY A 61 -2.80 -21.17 -3.71
N THR A 62 -1.63 -21.75 -3.40
CA THR A 62 -1.24 -23.16 -3.67
C THR A 62 -0.98 -23.50 -5.14
N GLU A 63 -0.74 -22.50 -6.01
CA GLU A 63 -0.30 -22.72 -7.39
C GLU A 63 1.22 -22.56 -7.56
N ASP A 64 1.98 -22.69 -6.47
CA ASP A 64 3.44 -22.59 -6.48
C ASP A 64 4.11 -23.75 -7.23
N GLN A 65 3.36 -24.79 -7.60
CA GLN A 65 3.88 -25.95 -8.31
C GLN A 65 3.12 -26.15 -9.62
N PHE A 66 3.84 -26.41 -10.72
CA PHE A 66 3.26 -26.89 -11.96
C PHE A 66 3.65 -28.35 -12.18
N ASN A 67 2.76 -29.10 -12.84
CA ASN A 67 2.98 -30.51 -13.12
C ASN A 67 3.79 -30.63 -14.41
N ASP A 68 5.10 -30.88 -14.27
CA ASP A 68 6.00 -31.16 -15.38
C ASP A 68 6.20 -32.67 -15.47
N HIS A 69 5.53 -33.31 -16.43
CA HIS A 69 5.63 -34.75 -16.67
C HIS A 69 5.45 -35.66 -15.44
N GLY A 70 4.58 -35.29 -14.49
CA GLY A 70 4.32 -36.06 -13.26
C GLY A 70 5.14 -35.62 -12.05
N HIS A 71 6.05 -34.65 -12.21
CA HIS A 71 6.81 -34.05 -11.13
C HIS A 71 6.26 -32.65 -10.80
N LEU A 72 6.05 -32.41 -9.51
CA LEU A 72 5.67 -31.09 -9.01
C LEU A 72 6.93 -30.22 -8.93
N VAL A 73 7.10 -29.31 -9.89
CA VAL A 73 8.23 -28.37 -9.94
C VAL A 73 7.77 -27.01 -9.44
N SER A 74 8.52 -26.40 -8.51
CA SER A 74 8.20 -25.07 -7.99
C SER A 74 8.37 -24.01 -9.09
N LYS A 75 7.41 -23.08 -9.20
CA LYS A 75 7.40 -21.98 -10.18
C LYS A 75 8.49 -20.95 -9.91
N ILE A 76 9.08 -20.93 -8.71
CA ILE A 76 10.08 -19.94 -8.30
C ILE A 76 11.25 -20.63 -7.62
N THR A 77 12.46 -20.21 -7.99
CA THR A 77 13.67 -20.61 -7.25
C THR A 77 13.86 -19.71 -6.03
N SER A 78 14.34 -20.23 -4.90
CA SER A 78 14.61 -19.45 -3.68
C SER A 78 15.42 -18.16 -3.90
N ALA A 79 16.29 -18.14 -4.92
CA ALA A 79 17.06 -16.99 -5.35
C ALA A 79 16.23 -15.81 -5.89
N GLN A 80 14.99 -16.05 -6.37
CA GLN A 80 14.10 -15.05 -6.96
C GLN A 80 13.17 -14.39 -5.94
N VAL A 81 13.03 -14.99 -4.75
CA VAL A 81 12.17 -14.48 -3.66
C VAL A 81 12.55 -13.06 -3.20
N PRO A 82 13.83 -12.68 -3.01
CA PRO A 82 14.17 -11.31 -2.63
C PRO A 82 13.75 -10.27 -3.68
N MET A 83 14.00 -10.54 -4.96
CA MET A 83 13.61 -9.65 -6.07
C MET A 83 12.10 -9.46 -6.09
N LEU A 84 11.36 -10.55 -5.85
CA LEU A 84 9.92 -10.53 -5.78
C LEU A 84 9.42 -9.61 -4.65
N MET A 85 9.99 -9.73 -3.44
CA MET A 85 9.67 -8.85 -2.31
C MET A 85 9.94 -7.37 -2.62
N ILE A 86 11.05 -7.07 -3.28
CA ILE A 86 11.42 -5.69 -3.66
C ILE A 86 10.39 -5.10 -4.64
N ILE A 87 10.00 -5.85 -5.67
CA ILE A 87 8.99 -5.41 -6.65
C ILE A 87 7.68 -5.10 -5.94
N TYR A 88 7.20 -5.99 -5.06
CA TYR A 88 5.95 -5.78 -4.34
C TYR A 88 6.02 -4.60 -3.35
N ALA A 89 7.06 -4.54 -2.54
CA ALA A 89 7.26 -3.46 -1.60
C ALA A 89 7.41 -2.11 -2.31
N SER A 90 8.07 -2.07 -3.48
CA SER A 90 8.20 -0.83 -4.26
C SER A 90 6.85 -0.35 -4.81
N GLY A 91 6.02 -1.26 -5.36
CA GLY A 91 4.74 -0.87 -5.93
C GLY A 91 3.77 -0.34 -4.86
N LEU A 92 3.65 -1.05 -3.74
CA LEU A 92 2.88 -0.57 -2.58
C LEU A 92 3.47 0.72 -2.01
N GLY A 93 4.78 0.81 -1.88
CA GLY A 93 5.47 2.01 -1.39
C GLY A 93 5.18 3.23 -2.24
N VAL A 94 5.22 3.10 -3.57
CA VAL A 94 4.88 4.18 -4.49
C VAL A 94 3.41 4.57 -4.37
N ILE A 95 2.47 3.60 -4.28
CA ILE A 95 1.05 3.89 -4.10
C ILE A 95 0.80 4.71 -2.82
N TYR A 96 1.36 4.27 -1.68
CA TYR A 96 1.22 5.00 -0.42
C TYR A 96 1.91 6.36 -0.45
N LEU A 97 3.06 6.49 -1.14
CA LEU A 97 3.74 7.76 -1.33
C LEU A 97 2.88 8.74 -2.12
N LEU A 98 2.24 8.28 -3.21
CA LEU A 98 1.34 9.11 -4.01
C LEU A 98 0.15 9.61 -3.16
N PHE A 99 -0.47 8.73 -2.37
CA PHE A 99 -1.51 9.15 -1.44
C PHE A 99 -1.01 10.17 -0.42
N PHE A 100 0.17 9.96 0.17
CA PHE A 100 0.78 10.93 1.07
C PHE A 100 0.95 12.30 0.41
N LEU A 101 1.46 12.33 -0.83
CA LEU A 101 1.63 13.57 -1.60
C LEU A 101 0.29 14.25 -1.93
N MET A 102 -0.76 13.48 -2.23
CA MET A 102 -2.11 13.99 -2.43
C MET A 102 -2.67 14.63 -1.13
N TYR A 103 -2.53 13.96 0.02
CA TYR A 103 -2.91 14.53 1.33
C TYR A 103 -2.07 15.75 1.72
N GLN A 104 -0.78 15.77 1.37
CA GLN A 104 0.08 16.93 1.59
C GLN A 104 -0.35 18.11 0.72
N ASN A 105 -0.79 17.86 -0.52
CA ASN A 105 -1.34 18.90 -1.37
C ASN A 105 -2.66 19.45 -0.83
N ALA A 106 -3.55 18.58 -0.36
CA ALA A 106 -4.78 19.00 0.32
C ALA A 106 -4.50 19.82 1.58
N HIS A 107 -3.46 19.46 2.34
CA HIS A 107 -3.01 20.26 3.48
C HIS A 107 -2.52 21.67 3.06
N ARG A 108 -1.79 21.78 1.94
CA ARG A 108 -1.36 23.09 1.41
C ARG A 108 -2.53 23.95 0.95
N HIS A 109 -3.60 23.33 0.42
CA HIS A 109 -4.81 24.02 -0.02
C HIS A 109 -5.86 24.17 1.08
N ALA A 110 -5.52 23.90 2.34
CA ALA A 110 -6.48 23.88 3.44
C ALA A 110 -7.31 25.17 3.60
N LEU A 111 -6.72 26.34 3.30
CA LEU A 111 -7.41 27.63 3.36
C LEU A 111 -8.48 27.76 2.27
N ILE A 112 -8.15 27.36 1.03
CA ILE A 112 -9.06 27.41 -0.13
C ILE A 112 -10.18 26.37 0.03
N LEU A 113 -9.86 25.24 0.64
CA LEU A 113 -10.81 24.17 0.95
C LEU A 113 -11.67 24.47 2.19
N HIS A 114 -11.44 25.61 2.86
CA HIS A 114 -12.13 26.00 4.09
C HIS A 114 -12.14 24.90 5.17
N LEU A 115 -11.05 24.14 5.27
CA LEU A 115 -10.96 23.03 6.22
C LEU A 115 -11.02 23.53 7.65
N THR A 116 -11.90 22.95 8.45
CA THR A 116 -11.94 23.17 9.89
C THR A 116 -10.65 22.66 10.55
N PRO A 117 -10.29 23.15 11.75
CA PRO A 117 -9.13 22.64 12.48
C PRO A 117 -9.16 21.12 12.70
N GLN A 118 -10.35 20.55 12.87
CA GLN A 118 -10.55 19.11 13.00
C GLN A 118 -10.26 18.39 11.68
N GLU A 119 -10.83 18.85 10.56
CA GLU A 119 -10.57 18.24 9.26
C GLU A 119 -9.10 18.36 8.84
N LEU A 120 -8.44 19.46 9.21
CA LEU A 120 -7.01 19.65 9.01
C LEU A 120 -6.20 18.61 9.80
N PHE A 121 -6.60 18.36 11.05
CA PHE A 121 -5.96 17.36 11.89
C PHE A 121 -6.15 15.94 11.32
N GLU A 122 -7.35 15.62 10.85
CA GLU A 122 -7.65 14.35 10.19
C GLU A 122 -6.89 14.18 8.87
N THR A 123 -6.82 15.23 8.04
CA THR A 123 -6.05 15.26 6.78
C THR A 123 -4.59 14.92 7.04
N LYS A 124 -3.98 15.55 8.06
CA LYS A 124 -2.62 15.21 8.50
C LYS A 124 -2.51 13.78 9.00
N THR A 125 -3.50 13.31 9.77
CA THR A 125 -3.52 11.94 10.31
C THR A 125 -3.50 10.90 9.19
N LEU A 126 -4.32 11.10 8.15
CA LEU A 126 -4.38 10.23 6.98
C LEU A 126 -3.10 10.32 6.16
N GLY A 127 -2.59 11.53 5.91
CA GLY A 127 -1.32 11.73 5.21
C GLY A 127 -0.16 10.99 5.88
N TYR A 128 0.10 11.27 7.15
CA TYR A 128 1.18 10.61 7.89
C TYR A 128 0.96 9.10 8.09
N GLY A 129 -0.29 8.63 8.10
CA GLY A 129 -0.58 7.20 8.06
C GLY A 129 -0.05 6.54 6.76
N ASN A 130 -0.26 7.18 5.62
CA ASN A 130 0.32 6.71 4.35
C ASN A 130 1.86 6.76 4.37
N LEU A 131 2.45 7.82 4.94
CA LEU A 131 3.91 7.91 5.09
C LEU A 131 4.48 6.80 5.99
N LEU A 132 3.77 6.42 7.05
CA LEU A 132 4.14 5.29 7.89
C LEU A 132 4.17 3.99 7.08
N ALA A 133 3.20 3.77 6.18
CA ALA A 133 3.18 2.60 5.31
C ALA A 133 4.33 2.61 4.29
N VAL A 134 4.71 3.79 3.77
CA VAL A 134 5.94 3.94 2.98
C VAL A 134 7.16 3.50 3.79
N GLY A 135 7.27 3.92 5.06
CA GLY A 135 8.35 3.50 5.95
C GLY A 135 8.44 1.98 6.13
N VAL A 136 7.31 1.30 6.26
CA VAL A 136 7.28 -0.18 6.33
C VAL A 136 7.71 -0.82 5.00
N CYS A 137 7.32 -0.24 3.86
CA CYS A 137 7.76 -0.72 2.54
C CYS A 137 9.27 -0.56 2.37
N VAL A 138 9.84 0.58 2.74
CA VAL A 138 11.29 0.84 2.72
C VAL A 138 12.03 -0.14 3.64
N LEU A 139 11.49 -0.40 4.82
CA LEU A 139 12.04 -1.40 5.74
C LEU A 139 12.04 -2.79 5.10
N SER A 140 10.94 -3.21 4.46
CA SER A 140 10.85 -4.49 3.76
C SER A 140 11.88 -4.61 2.64
N ILE A 141 12.02 -3.59 1.78
CA ILE A 141 13.05 -3.54 0.72
C ILE A 141 14.45 -3.65 1.32
N THR A 142 14.73 -2.89 2.37
CA THR A 142 16.04 -2.87 3.03
C THR A 142 16.39 -4.25 3.59
N THR A 143 15.44 -4.91 4.26
CA THR A 143 15.67 -6.27 4.76
C THR A 143 15.83 -7.30 3.63
N ALA A 144 15.08 -7.18 2.53
CA ALA A 144 15.22 -8.08 1.38
C ALA A 144 16.60 -7.95 0.70
N LEU A 145 17.23 -6.77 0.76
CA LEU A 145 18.57 -6.53 0.22
C LEU A 145 19.69 -7.02 1.15
N ILE A 146 19.47 -7.05 2.46
CA ILE A 146 20.49 -7.41 3.47
C ILE A 146 20.44 -8.90 3.81
N LEU A 147 19.26 -9.53 3.84
CA LEU A 147 19.12 -10.92 4.27
C LEU A 147 19.68 -11.90 3.22
N PRO A 148 20.36 -12.99 3.65
CA PRO A 148 20.74 -14.08 2.76
C PRO A 148 19.51 -14.66 2.03
N GLN A 149 19.70 -15.11 0.78
CA GLN A 149 18.61 -15.63 -0.07
C GLN A 149 17.78 -16.73 0.59
N ALA A 150 18.38 -17.56 1.46
CA ALA A 150 17.69 -18.60 2.22
C ALA A 150 16.65 -18.05 3.22
N THR A 151 16.81 -16.82 3.71
CA THR A 151 15.94 -16.17 4.71
C THR A 151 15.19 -14.97 4.16
N ALA A 152 15.44 -14.56 2.92
CA ALA A 152 14.86 -13.37 2.32
C ALA A 152 13.33 -13.40 2.22
N GLY A 153 12.71 -14.59 2.22
CA GLY A 153 11.26 -14.73 2.36
C GLY A 153 10.70 -14.09 3.64
N ASN A 154 11.52 -13.94 4.68
CA ASN A 154 11.13 -13.29 5.93
C ASN A 154 10.88 -11.78 5.78
N ALA A 155 11.37 -11.16 4.71
CA ALA A 155 11.09 -9.75 4.42
C ALA A 155 9.58 -9.50 4.19
N GLY A 156 8.82 -10.53 3.78
CA GLY A 156 7.37 -10.48 3.68
C GLY A 156 6.68 -10.32 5.04
N PHE A 157 7.28 -10.83 6.13
CA PHE A 157 6.68 -10.69 7.47
C PHE A 157 6.66 -9.25 7.97
N ILE A 158 7.48 -8.36 7.40
CA ILE A 158 7.49 -6.93 7.74
C ILE A 158 6.16 -6.27 7.41
N PHE A 159 5.41 -6.77 6.41
CA PHE A 159 4.07 -6.26 6.13
C PHE A 159 3.09 -6.52 7.27
N PHE A 160 3.31 -7.52 8.14
CA PHE A 160 2.49 -7.68 9.35
C PHE A 160 2.65 -6.52 10.32
N LEU A 161 3.74 -5.75 10.27
CA LEU A 161 3.92 -4.54 11.07
C LEU A 161 2.95 -3.42 10.68
N LEU A 162 2.37 -3.43 9.47
CA LEU A 162 1.37 -2.42 9.07
C LEU A 162 0.17 -2.40 10.02
N GLY A 163 -0.31 -3.56 10.46
CA GLY A 163 -1.46 -3.66 11.38
C GLY A 163 -1.20 -2.98 12.72
N PRO A 164 -0.19 -3.41 13.48
CA PRO A 164 0.21 -2.77 14.74
C PRO A 164 0.59 -1.31 14.56
N ALA A 165 1.33 -0.95 13.50
CA ALA A 165 1.76 0.42 13.26
C ALA A 165 0.58 1.36 12.99
N TYR A 166 -0.40 0.93 12.18
CA TYR A 166 -1.64 1.68 12.01
C TYR A 166 -2.45 1.76 13.30
N SER A 167 -2.59 0.64 14.02
CA SER A 167 -3.36 0.60 15.27
C SER A 167 -2.80 1.58 16.30
N PHE A 168 -1.48 1.58 16.50
CA PHE A 168 -0.79 2.52 17.37
C PHE A 168 -0.94 3.97 16.89
N TRP A 169 -0.72 4.22 15.59
CA TRP A 169 -0.85 5.56 15.02
C TRP A 169 -2.25 6.15 15.19
N TYR A 170 -3.29 5.40 14.83
CA TYR A 170 -4.68 5.84 14.95
C TYR A 170 -5.13 5.95 16.41
N ALA A 171 -4.65 5.08 17.31
CA ALA A 171 -4.92 5.22 18.75
C ALA A 171 -4.30 6.50 19.32
N TYR A 172 -3.04 6.78 19.01
CA TYR A 172 -2.34 7.99 19.44
C TYR A 172 -3.02 9.25 18.91
N ARG A 173 -3.33 9.29 17.61
CA ARG A 173 -3.99 10.43 16.96
C ARG A 173 -5.43 10.60 17.43
N GLY A 174 -6.14 9.50 17.70
CA GLY A 174 -7.47 9.50 18.29
C GLY A 174 -7.46 10.17 19.66
N LYS A 175 -6.58 9.75 20.58
CA LYS A 175 -6.42 10.38 21.90
C LYS A 175 -6.15 11.88 21.78
N LYS A 176 -5.26 12.29 20.88
CA LYS A 176 -4.94 13.70 20.65
C LYS A 176 -6.14 14.48 20.09
N SER A 177 -6.93 13.87 19.21
CA SER A 177 -8.17 14.46 18.69
C SER A 177 -9.17 14.76 19.81
N ARG A 178 -9.40 13.80 20.72
CA ARG A 178 -10.32 13.99 21.86
C ARG A 178 -9.90 15.14 22.76
N LEU A 179 -8.59 15.27 23.02
CA LEU A 179 -8.04 16.35 23.83
C LEU A 179 -8.18 17.73 23.18
N MET A 180 -8.11 17.82 21.86
CA MET A 180 -8.15 19.11 21.15
C MET A 180 -9.57 19.53 20.74
N PHE A 181 -10.47 18.58 20.52
CA PHE A 181 -11.80 18.83 19.95
C PHE A 181 -12.97 18.31 20.79
N GLY A 182 -12.72 17.64 21.92
CA GLY A 182 -13.73 17.40 22.96
C GLY A 182 -14.78 16.31 22.71
N HIS A 183 -14.55 15.37 21.78
CA HIS A 183 -15.42 14.22 21.53
C HIS A 183 -14.85 12.90 22.06
#